data_AF-A0A0V8HQD3-F1
#
_entry.id   AF-A0A0V8HQD3-F1
#
_cell.length_a   1.000
_cell.length_b   1.000
_cell.length_c   1.000
_cell.angle_alpha   90.00
_cell.angle_beta   90.00
_cell.angle_gamma   90.00
#
_symmetry.space_group_name_H-M   'P 1'
#
loop_
_entity.id
_entity.type
_entity.pdbx_description
1 polymer ?
#
loop_
_entity_poly.entity_id
_entity_poly.type
_entity_poly.pdbx_seq_one_letter_code
_entity_poly.pdbx_strand_id
1 'polypeptide(L)'
;MTENKQMPPAANQGHSENPLASDPILSPAHDGLVAGIYVAVVQIRGDHTPKRFRKRVYFNLPSAQRAIDRATMAGLDASIILCQLTPVSGVHDD
;
A
#
# COMPACT_ATOMS: atom_id res chain seq x y z
N MET A 1 41.56 -18.03 -50.53
CA MET A 1 41.48 -16.61 -50.12
C MET A 1 40.28 -16.42 -49.21
N THR A 2 40.49 -16.23 -47.90
CA THR A 2 39.66 -15.61 -46.82
C THR A 2 40.08 -16.29 -45.50
N GLU A 3 41.00 -15.72 -44.72
CA GLU A 3 40.95 -14.56 -43.80
C GLU A 3 40.45 -14.92 -42.38
N ASN A 4 41.27 -14.53 -41.40
CA ASN A 4 41.23 -14.78 -39.96
C ASN A 4 39.96 -14.30 -39.25
N LYS A 5 39.67 -14.89 -38.09
CA LYS A 5 39.11 -14.12 -36.97
C LYS A 5 39.71 -14.54 -35.62
N GLN A 6 40.74 -13.80 -35.22
CA GLN A 6 41.35 -13.81 -33.89
C GLN A 6 40.32 -13.27 -32.86
N MET A 7 40.11 -13.99 -31.76
CA MET A 7 39.33 -13.48 -30.62
C MET A 7 40.18 -12.50 -29.78
N PRO A 8 39.64 -11.37 -29.32
CA PRO A 8 40.31 -10.55 -28.31
C PRO A 8 40.00 -11.07 -26.89
N PRO A 9 40.92 -10.93 -25.91
CA PRO A 9 40.62 -11.22 -24.52
C PRO A 9 39.70 -10.13 -23.94
N ALA A 10 38.68 -10.54 -23.20
CA ALA A 10 37.81 -9.65 -22.46
C ALA A 10 38.59 -8.98 -21.32
N ALA A 11 38.96 -7.70 -21.51
CA ALA A 11 39.44 -6.85 -20.44
C ALA A 11 38.25 -6.45 -19.57
N ASN A 12 38.06 -7.15 -18.45
CA ASN A 12 37.08 -6.76 -17.44
C ASN A 12 37.73 -5.66 -16.58
N GLN A 13 37.54 -4.39 -16.96
CA GLN A 13 37.93 -3.27 -16.13
C GLN A 13 36.98 -3.23 -14.93
N GLY A 14 37.48 -3.71 -13.78
CA GLY A 14 36.76 -3.64 -12.51
C GLY A 14 36.44 -2.18 -12.19
N HIS A 15 35.15 -1.85 -12.24
CA HIS A 15 34.63 -0.61 -11.69
C HIS A 15 34.96 -0.63 -10.19
N SER A 16 35.86 0.26 -9.74
CA SER A 16 36.12 0.44 -8.32
C SER A 16 34.89 1.13 -7.72
N GLU A 17 33.98 0.34 -7.17
CA GLU A 17 32.87 0.85 -6.38
C GLU A 17 33.45 1.44 -5.08
N ASN A 18 33.47 2.77 -5.03
CA ASN A 18 33.77 3.51 -3.82
C ASN A 18 32.71 3.13 -2.77
N PRO A 19 33.06 2.67 -1.55
CA PRO A 19 32.06 2.21 -0.60
C PRO A 19 31.14 3.37 -0.23
N LEU A 20 29.88 3.14 -0.59
CA LEU A 20 28.68 3.89 -0.26
C LEU A 20 28.82 4.65 1.06
N ALA A 21 28.63 5.97 1.00
CA ALA A 21 28.17 6.71 2.15
C ALA A 21 26.89 6.01 2.62
N SER A 22 27.00 5.30 3.74
CA SER A 22 25.88 4.61 4.36
C SER A 22 24.98 5.69 4.95
N ASP A 23 24.12 6.28 4.13
CA ASP A 23 22.99 7.02 4.65
C ASP A 23 22.26 6.08 5.62
N PRO A 24 22.07 6.48 6.89
CA PRO A 24 21.37 5.63 7.83
C PRO A 24 19.98 5.37 7.24
N ILE A 25 19.63 4.09 7.12
CA ILE A 25 18.27 3.66 6.76
C ILE A 25 17.38 4.11 7.92
N LEU A 26 16.87 5.34 7.82
CA LEU A 26 15.90 5.87 8.76
C LEU A 26 14.68 4.96 8.67
N SER A 27 14.40 4.23 9.76
CA SER A 27 13.14 3.51 9.86
C SER A 27 12.01 4.52 9.69
N PRO A 28 11.03 4.27 8.81
CA PRO A 28 9.99 5.23 8.54
C PRO A 28 9.26 5.54 9.85
N ALA A 29 9.11 6.82 10.16
CA ALA A 29 8.33 7.24 11.30
C ALA A 29 6.91 6.66 11.16
N HIS A 30 6.51 5.82 12.11
CA HIS A 30 5.23 5.09 12.04
C HIS A 30 4.03 6.04 11.89
N ASP A 31 4.13 7.24 12.45
CA ASP A 31 3.10 8.30 12.38
C ASP A 31 2.81 8.75 10.95
N GLY A 32 3.80 8.69 10.05
CA GLY A 32 3.62 9.00 8.63
C GLY A 32 2.92 7.89 7.83
N LEU A 33 2.88 6.67 8.37
CA LEU A 33 2.29 5.49 7.70
C LEU A 33 0.77 5.35 7.93
N VAL A 34 0.21 6.10 8.88
CA VAL A 34 -1.20 6.00 9.31
C VAL A 34 -2.13 7.07 8.73
N ALA A 35 -1.61 7.94 7.86
CA ALA A 35 -2.39 8.90 7.09
C ALA A 35 -2.98 8.26 5.81
N GLY A 36 -4.09 8.81 5.31
CA GLY A 36 -4.69 8.36 4.04
C GLY A 36 -5.43 7.03 4.14
N ILE A 37 -6.10 6.78 5.26
CA ILE A 37 -6.90 5.58 5.49
C ILE A 37 -8.34 5.85 5.10
N TYR A 38 -8.88 5.07 4.18
CA TYR A 38 -10.24 5.19 3.68
C TYR A 38 -11.08 4.04 4.22
N VAL A 39 -12.12 4.36 4.98
CA VAL A 39 -13.07 3.37 5.48
C VAL A 39 -14.30 3.40 4.59
N ALA A 40 -14.54 2.32 3.85
CA ALA A 40 -15.80 2.11 3.13
C ALA A 40 -16.83 1.51 4.10
N VAL A 41 -17.90 2.25 4.34
CA VAL A 41 -19.07 1.80 5.10
C VAL A 41 -20.14 1.38 4.10
N VAL A 42 -20.52 0.11 4.11
CA VAL A 42 -21.45 -0.45 3.11
C VAL A 42 -22.59 -1.17 3.81
N GLN A 43 -23.83 -0.89 3.39
CA GLN A 43 -25.01 -1.59 3.86
C GLN A 43 -24.90 -3.08 3.54
N ILE A 44 -25.23 -3.92 4.53
CA ILE A 44 -25.34 -5.36 4.35
C ILE A 44 -26.65 -5.66 3.62
N ARG A 45 -26.58 -6.46 2.55
CA ARG A 45 -27.77 -6.92 1.81
C ARG A 45 -28.70 -7.69 2.73
N GLY A 46 -30.00 -7.48 2.56
CA GLY A 46 -31.06 -8.16 3.29
C GLY A 46 -31.97 -7.20 4.05
N ASP A 47 -33.08 -7.73 4.54
CA ASP A 47 -34.15 -6.96 5.19
C ASP A 47 -33.87 -6.77 6.68
N HIS A 48 -32.73 -6.17 7.00
CA HIS A 48 -32.37 -5.84 8.37
C HIS A 48 -33.09 -4.56 8.81
N THR A 49 -33.82 -4.66 9.92
CA THR A 49 -34.44 -3.51 10.59
C THR A 49 -33.91 -3.45 12.04
N PRO A 50 -33.06 -2.46 12.39
CA PRO A 50 -32.54 -1.39 11.53
C PRO A 50 -31.52 -1.90 10.50
N LYS A 51 -31.26 -1.09 9.46
CA LYS A 51 -30.23 -1.37 8.45
C LYS A 51 -28.89 -1.66 9.13
N ARG A 52 -28.20 -2.71 8.66
CA ARG A 52 -26.86 -3.08 9.15
C ARG A 52 -25.80 -2.67 8.16
N PHE A 53 -24.61 -2.34 8.67
CA PHE A 53 -23.48 -1.90 7.86
C PHE A 53 -22.22 -2.67 8.21
N ARG A 54 -21.35 -2.87 7.23
CA ARG A 54 -20.00 -3.41 7.39
C ARG A 54 -18.98 -2.34 7.05
N LYS A 55 -17.85 -2.36 7.75
CA LYS A 55 -16.71 -1.46 7.52
C LYS A 55 -15.58 -2.23 6.84
N ARG A 56 -14.96 -1.63 5.83
CA ARG A 56 -13.75 -2.16 5.17
C ARG A 56 -12.71 -1.06 5.09
N VAL A 57 -11.50 -1.36 5.53
CA VAL A 57 -10.37 -0.42 5.55
C VAL A 57 -9.60 -0.55 4.23
N TYR A 58 -9.25 0.59 3.66
CA TYR A 58 -8.46 0.71 2.44
C TYR A 58 -7.33 1.73 2.65
N PHE A 59 -6.14 1.43 2.15
CA PHE A 59 -4.97 2.31 2.23
C PHE A 59 -4.83 3.24 1.00
N ASN A 60 -5.82 3.24 0.10
CA ASN A 60 -5.86 4.16 -1.04
C ASN A 60 -7.32 4.43 -1.47
N LEU A 61 -7.56 5.64 -1.96
CA LEU A 61 -8.88 6.11 -2.37
C LEU A 61 -9.47 5.29 -3.54
N PRO A 62 -8.73 4.95 -4.62
CA PRO A 62 -9.32 4.24 -5.75
C PRO A 62 -9.91 2.87 -5.38
N SER A 63 -9.26 2.14 -4.47
CA SER A 63 -9.76 0.83 -4.02
C SER A 63 -11.03 0.97 -3.18
N ALA A 64 -11.09 2.00 -2.33
CA ALA A 64 -12.28 2.32 -1.55
C ALA A 64 -13.44 2.72 -2.48
N GLN A 65 -13.17 3.57 -3.49
CA GLN A 65 -14.17 4.02 -4.47
C GLN A 65 -14.77 2.86 -5.24
N ARG A 66 -13.94 1.95 -5.77
CA ARG A 66 -14.44 0.73 -6.43
C ARG A 66 -15.35 -0.12 -5.53
N ALA A 67 -15.14 -0.10 -4.22
CA ALA A 67 -16.00 -0.82 -3.29
C ALA A 67 -17.36 -0.14 -3.09
N ILE A 68 -17.38 1.20 -3.04
CA ILE A 68 -18.61 1.99 -3.00
C ILE A 68 -19.37 1.85 -4.31
N ASP A 69 -18.72 2.04 -5.45
CA ASP A 69 -19.37 1.99 -6.76
C ASP A 69 -20.12 0.65 -6.94
N ARG A 70 -19.50 -0.47 -6.58
CA ARG A 70 -20.15 -1.79 -6.62
C ARG A 70 -21.35 -1.91 -5.66
N ALA A 71 -21.30 -1.26 -4.50
CA ALA A 71 -22.40 -1.27 -3.54
C ALA A 71 -23.56 -0.39 -4.03
N THR A 72 -23.25 0.82 -4.49
CA THR A 72 -24.20 1.78 -5.05
C THR A 72 -24.89 1.23 -6.29
N MET A 73 -24.14 0.59 -7.20
CA MET A 73 -24.69 -0.11 -8.37
C MET A 73 -25.64 -1.25 -7.97
N ALA A 74 -25.45 -1.84 -6.79
CA ALA A 74 -26.36 -2.84 -6.23
C ALA A 74 -27.55 -2.24 -5.47
N GLY A 75 -27.74 -0.92 -5.52
CA GLY A 75 -28.80 -0.20 -4.81
C GLY A 75 -28.60 -0.11 -3.30
N LEU A 76 -27.38 -0.34 -2.80
CA LEU A 76 -27.07 -0.32 -1.38
C LEU A 76 -26.58 1.06 -0.95
N ASP A 77 -26.91 1.43 0.28
CA ASP A 77 -26.33 2.60 0.93
C ASP A 77 -24.84 2.36 1.23
N ALA A 78 -24.00 3.30 0.82
CA ALA A 78 -22.56 3.18 0.92
C ALA A 78 -21.89 4.56 0.98
N SER A 79 -20.86 4.70 1.81
CA SER A 79 -20.06 5.93 1.94
C SER A 79 -18.58 5.64 2.21
N ILE A 80 -17.70 6.56 1.79
CA ILE A 80 -16.28 6.57 2.15
C ILE A 80 -16.07 7.63 3.24
N ILE A 81 -15.35 7.23 4.27
CA ILE A 81 -14.90 8.12 5.33
C ILE A 81 -13.38 8.15 5.29
N LEU A 82 -12.80 9.35 5.20
CA LEU A 82 -11.36 9.54 5.40
C LEU A 82 -11.09 9.53 6.90
N CYS A 83 -10.22 8.62 7.34
CA CYS A 83 -9.82 8.47 8.73
C CYS A 83 -8.33 8.72 8.88
N GLN A 84 -7.95 9.18 10.06
CA GLN A 84 -6.59 9.13 10.57
C GLN A 84 -6.53 8.02 11.62
N LEU A 85 -5.52 7.17 11.57
CA LEU A 85 -5.30 6.20 12.65
C LEU A 85 -4.40 6.85 13.70
N THR A 86 -4.80 6.71 14.96
CA THR A 86 -3.97 7.09 16.11
C THR A 86 -3.23 5.84 16.58
N PRO A 87 -1.89 5.82 16.55
CA PRO A 87 -1.12 4.73 17.16
C PRO A 87 -1.47 4.63 18.64
N VAL A 88 -1.73 3.41 19.10
CA VAL A 88 -1.93 3.11 20.53
C VAL A 88 -0.91 2.06 20.95
N SER A 89 -0.25 2.30 22.08
CA SER A 89 0.64 1.33 22.70
C SER A 89 -0.19 0.40 23.58
N GLY A 90 0.01 -0.91 23.47
CA GLY A 90 -0.49 -1.84 24.48
C GLY A 90 0.35 -1.66 25.73
N VAL A 91 -0.21 -1.14 26.81
CA VAL A 91 0.40 -1.30 28.13
C VAL A 91 0.27 -2.80 28.43
N HIS A 92 1.36 -3.55 28.36
CA HIS A 92 1.44 -4.82 29.09
C HIS A 92 1.60 -4.43 30.55
N ASP A 93 0.50 -4.46 31.30
CA ASP A 93 0.58 -4.60 32.74
C ASP A 93 1.00 -6.05 33.02
N ASP A 94 2.30 -6.26 33.29
CA ASP A 94 2.85 -7.41 34.00
C ASP A 94 4.09 -6.97 34.81
#